data_AF-A0A963PU56-F1
#
_entry.id   AF-A0A963PU56-F1
#
_cell.length_a   1.000
_cell.length_b   1.000
_cell.length_c   1.000
_cell.angle_alpha   90.00
_cell.angle_beta   90.00
_cell.angle_gamma   90.00
#
_symmetry.space_group_name_H-M   'P 1'
#
loop_
_entity.id
_entity.type
_entity.pdbx_description
1 polymer ?
#
loop_
_entity_poly.entity_id
_entity_poly.type
_entity_poly.pdbx_seq_one_letter_code
_entity_poly.pdbx_strand_id
1 'polypeptide(L)' 'MAYSEKVVDHYENPRNVGSFDKGDEAVGTGMVGAPACGDVMKLQIKV' A
#
# COMPACT_ATOMS: atom_id res chain seq x y z
N MET A 1 -25.28 0.15 0.98
CA MET A 1 -24.06 0.22 1.81
C MET A 1 -23.20 1.39 1.35
N ALA A 2 -22.42 2.00 2.23
CA ALA A 2 -21.58 3.17 1.92
C ALA A 2 -20.35 2.85 1.05
N TYR A 3 -19.98 1.58 0.94
CA TYR A 3 -18.83 1.12 0.16
C TYR A 3 -19.25 0.12 -0.90
N SER A 4 -18.50 0.09 -2.01
CA SER A 4 -18.70 -0.91 -3.06
C SER A 4 -18.18 -2.27 -2.60
N GLU A 5 -18.76 -3.34 -3.13
CA GLU A 5 -18.34 -4.72 -2.83
C GLU A 5 -16.85 -4.94 -3.08
N LYS A 6 -16.30 -4.33 -4.14
CA LYS A 6 -14.86 -4.38 -4.45
C LYS A 6 -14.00 -3.76 -3.36
N VAL A 7 -14.41 -2.61 -2.81
CA VAL A 7 -13.65 -1.93 -1.74
C VAL A 7 -13.65 -2.79 -0.47
N VAL A 8 -14.80 -3.36 -0.12
CA VAL A 8 -14.93 -4.22 1.06
C VAL A 8 -14.08 -5.48 0.90
N ASP A 9 -14.14 -6.16 -0.24
CA ASP A 9 -13.32 -7.34 -0.51
C ASP A 9 -11.82 -7.05 -0.40
N HIS A 10 -11.33 -5.95 -0.97
CA HIS A 10 -9.92 -5.58 -0.87
C HIS A 10 -9.48 -5.20 0.55
N TYR A 11 -10.40 -4.71 1.38
CA TYR A 11 -10.13 -4.37 2.77
C TYR A 11 -10.09 -5.62 3.66
N GLU A 12 -11.06 -6.53 3.51
CA GLU A 12 -11.15 -7.76 4.30
C GLU A 12 -10.14 -8.83 3.84
N ASN A 13 -9.81 -8.87 2.55
CA ASN A 13 -8.86 -9.79 1.93
C ASN A 13 -7.68 -9.03 1.31
N PRO A 14 -6.80 -8.40 2.12
CA PRO A 14 -5.77 -7.53 1.60
C PRO A 14 -4.69 -8.32 0.85
N ARG A 15 -4.27 -7.79 -0.30
CA ARG A 15 -3.32 -8.45 -1.21
C ARG A 15 -2.00 -7.68 -1.20
N ASN A 16 -0.89 -8.41 -1.22
CA ASN A 16 0.48 -7.83 -1.23
C ASN A 16 0.82 -7.00 0.01
N VAL A 17 0.27 -7.35 1.17
CA VAL A 17 0.66 -6.73 2.44
C VAL A 17 2.05 -7.20 2.84
N GLY A 18 2.95 -6.26 3.08
CA GLY A 18 4.30 -6.54 3.55
C GLY A 18 5.31 -5.48 3.15
N SER A 19 6.57 -5.87 3.11
CA SER A 19 7.65 -5.04 2.59
C SER A 19 8.73 -5.91 1.97
N PHE A 20 9.33 -5.43 0.89
CA PHE A 20 10.55 -6.02 0.37
C PHE A 20 11.75 -5.64 1.24
N ASP A 21 12.88 -6.30 1.00
CA ASP A 21 14.15 -5.93 1.61
C ASP A 21 14.54 -4.50 1.20
N LYS A 22 15.07 -3.74 2.15
CA LYS A 22 15.49 -2.35 1.95
C LYS A 22 16.81 -2.24 1.20
N GLY A 23 17.62 -3.29 1.22
CA GLY A 23 18.92 -3.33 0.53
C GLY A 23 18.87 -3.82 -0.91
N ASP A 24 17.70 -4.25 -1.41
CA ASP A 24 17.57 -4.78 -2.76
C ASP A 24 17.56 -3.63 -3.78
N GLU A 25 18.61 -3.52 -4.58
CA GLU A 25 18.76 -2.48 -5.62
C GLU A 25 17.68 -2.58 -6.72
N ALA A 26 17.03 -3.74 -6.86
CA ALA A 26 15.91 -3.91 -7.78
C ALA A 26 14.57 -3.39 -7.20
N VAL A 27 14.54 -2.94 -5.94
CA VAL A 27 13.32 -2.47 -5.26
C VAL A 27 13.25 -0.95 -5.19
N GLY A 28 12.33 -0.37 -5.94
CA GLY A 28 11.91 1.02 -5.79
C GLY A 28 10.91 1.17 -4.64
N THR A 29 11.17 2.09 -3.71
CA THR A 29 10.26 2.41 -2.58
C THR A 29 9.73 3.84 -2.70
N GLY A 30 8.41 3.99 -2.80
CA GLY A 30 7.71 5.27 -2.70
C GLY A 30 6.91 5.35 -1.40
N MET A 31 7.15 6.40 -0.61
CA MET A 31 6.34 6.71 0.57
C MET A 31 5.77 8.11 0.43
N VAL A 32 4.44 8.22 0.48
CA VAL A 32 3.72 9.48 0.40
C VAL A 32 2.75 9.56 1.56
N GLY A 33 2.53 10.75 2.09
CA GLY A 33 1.57 10.96 3.18
C GLY A 33 0.91 12.33 3.05
N ALA A 34 -0.32 12.41 3.52
CA ALA A 34 -1.07 13.64 3.67
C ALA A 34 -1.36 13.84 5.17
N PRO A 35 -0.47 14.53 5.92
CA PRO A 35 -0.60 14.69 7.37
C PRO A 35 -1.93 15.34 7.78
N ALA A 36 -2.50 16.18 6.91
CA ALA A 36 -3.78 16.83 7.13
C ALA A 36 -4.98 15.85 7.16
N CYS A 37 -4.88 14.72 6.46
CA CYS A 37 -5.94 13.70 6.40
C CYS A 37 -5.65 12.47 7.28
N GLY A 38 -4.43 12.39 7.85
CA GLY A 38 -4.01 11.25 8.67
C GLY A 38 -3.55 10.02 7.87
N ASP A 39 -3.45 10.14 6.54
CA ASP A 39 -3.15 9.01 5.66
C ASP A 39 -1.67 8.97 5.26
N VAL A 40 -1.09 7.77 5.34
CA VAL A 40 0.25 7.48 4.82
C VAL A 40 0.16 6.23 3.95
N MET A 41 0.70 6.32 2.73
CA MET A 41 0.79 5.21 1.79
C MET A 41 2.25 4.90 1.49
N LYS A 42 2.61 3.62 1.66
CA LYS A 42 3.92 3.08 1.25
C LYS A 42 3.69 2.06 0.15
N LEU A 43 4.34 2.25 -0.97
CA LEU A 43 4.28 1.34 -2.12
C LEU A 43 5.69 0.98 -2.56
N GLN A 44 5.95 -0.31 -2.72
CA GLN A 44 7.24 -0.83 -3.17
C GLN A 44 7.03 -1.67 -4.43
N ILE A 45 7.91 -1.50 -5.42
CA ILE A 45 7.89 -2.23 -6.69
C ILE A 45 9.27 -2.82 -6.91
N LYS A 46 9.33 -4.09 -7.30
CA LYS A 46 10.56 -4.75 -7.74
C LYS A 46 10.55 -4.85 -9.27
N VAL A 47 11.62 -4.41 -9.93
CA VAL A 47 11.76 -4.39 -11.41
C VAL A 47 12.90 -5.30 -11.84
#